data_AF-A0A2A4P4Y8-F1
#
_entry.id   AF-A0A2A4P4Y8-F1
#
_cell.length_a   1.000
_cell.length_b   1.000
_cell.length_c   1.000
_cell.angle_alpha   90.00
_cell.angle_beta   90.00
_cell.angle_gamma   90.00
#
_symmetry.space_group_name_H-M   'P 1'
#
loop_
_entity.id
_entity.type
_entity.pdbx_description
1 polymer ?
#
loop_
_entity_poly.entity_id
_entity_poly.type
_entity_poly.pdbx_seq_one_letter_code
_entity_poly.pdbx_strand_id
1 'polypeptide(L)'
;MSQGKSQSAEILLKSNGGRIWTGAEQAPWVESVAINGGKVVATGSLEEMTGLLGAETEIIDVENGKLLIPGIIDAHLHIVMGG
;
A
#
# COMPACT_ATOMS: atom_id res chain seq x y z
N MET A 1 -25.99 6.33 6.98
CA MET A 1 -24.89 6.39 5.99
C MET A 1 -24.45 4.96 5.76
N SER A 2 -24.73 4.41 4.57
CA SER A 2 -24.49 3.00 4.26
C SER A 2 -22.99 2.75 4.23
N GLN A 3 -22.48 1.91 5.15
CA GLN A 3 -21.17 1.28 5.00
C GLN A 3 -21.22 0.50 3.68
N GLY A 4 -20.45 0.95 2.69
CA GLY A 4 -20.35 0.30 1.38
C GLY A 4 -19.77 -1.10 1.53
N LYS A 5 -20.18 -2.02 0.65
CA LYS A 5 -19.68 -3.40 0.54
C LYS A 5 -18.19 -3.48 0.89
N SER A 6 -17.82 -4.45 1.72
CA SER A 6 -16.43 -4.87 1.93
C SER A 6 -15.84 -5.24 0.57
N GLN A 7 -15.15 -4.29 -0.06
CA GLN A 7 -14.58 -4.49 -1.37
C GLN A 7 -13.24 -5.18 -1.17
N SER A 8 -13.09 -6.37 -1.75
CA SER A 8 -11.82 -7.11 -1.71
C SER A 8 -10.70 -6.25 -2.29
N ALA A 9 -9.49 -6.37 -1.77
CA ALA A 9 -8.31 -5.76 -2.36
C ALA A 9 -8.08 -6.35 -3.76
N GLU A 10 -7.81 -5.50 -4.74
CA GLU A 10 -7.35 -5.93 -6.06
C GLU A 10 -5.87 -6.29 -5.99
N ILE A 11 -5.09 -5.53 -5.22
CA ILE A 11 -3.67 -5.77 -4.98
C ILE A 11 -3.41 -5.74 -3.46
N LEU A 12 -2.64 -6.71 -2.97
CA LEU A 12 -2.04 -6.70 -1.65
C LEU A 12 -0.51 -6.67 -1.78
N LEU A 13 0.11 -5.58 -1.35
CA LEU A 13 1.55 -5.50 -1.17
C LEU A 13 1.87 -6.00 0.24
N LYS A 14 2.70 -7.04 0.40
CA LYS A 14 3.03 -7.60 1.73
C LYS A 14 4.52 -7.76 1.96
N SER A 15 4.96 -7.61 3.19
CA SER A 15 6.32 -7.90 3.60
C SER A 15 6.61 -9.39 3.52
N ASN A 16 7.72 -9.73 2.88
CA ASN A 16 8.33 -11.05 2.93
C ASN A 16 9.84 -10.89 3.22
N GLY A 17 10.13 -10.29 4.39
CA GLY A 17 11.48 -9.90 4.82
C GLY A 17 11.89 -8.49 4.40
N GLY A 18 11.20 -7.87 3.44
CA GLY A 18 11.36 -6.47 3.09
C GLY A 18 10.59 -5.54 4.02
N ARG A 19 10.83 -4.23 3.91
CA ARG A 19 10.21 -3.23 4.80
C ARG A 19 9.22 -2.36 4.04
N ILE A 20 8.13 -1.97 4.71
CA ILE A 20 7.10 -1.09 4.14
C ILE A 20 6.99 0.14 5.04
N TRP A 21 7.31 1.29 4.47
CA TRP A 21 7.16 2.58 5.13
C TRP A 21 5.99 3.35 4.50
N THR A 22 5.08 3.87 5.33
CA THR A 22 3.86 4.56 4.85
C THR A 22 3.96 6.08 4.88
N GLY A 23 4.93 6.63 5.62
CA GLY A 23 5.00 8.06 5.91
C GLY A 23 3.91 8.59 6.84
N ALA A 24 3.01 7.75 7.34
CA ALA A 24 1.99 8.14 8.31
C ALA A 24 2.59 8.27 9.72
N GLU A 25 2.20 9.31 10.47
CA GLU A 25 2.71 9.53 11.84
C GLU A 25 2.37 8.38 12.80
N GLN A 26 1.15 7.85 12.70
CA GLN A 26 0.63 6.85 13.65
C GLN A 26 1.14 5.43 13.37
N ALA A 27 1.33 5.09 12.10
CA ALA A 27 1.75 3.76 11.66
C ALA A 27 2.76 3.86 10.51
N PRO A 28 3.98 4.39 10.78
CA PRO A 28 4.97 4.63 9.74
C PRO A 28 5.53 3.34 9.15
N TRP A 29 5.49 2.22 9.88
CA TRP A 29 5.91 0.91 9.42
C TRP A 29 4.74 -0.07 9.52
N VAL A 30 4.50 -0.81 8.46
CA VAL A 30 3.43 -1.82 8.37
C VAL A 30 3.95 -3.08 7.71
N GLU A 31 3.18 -4.16 7.75
CA GLU A 31 3.53 -5.39 7.05
C GLU A 31 2.83 -5.49 5.70
N SER A 32 1.79 -4.69 5.45
CA SER A 32 1.01 -4.80 4.24
C SER A 32 0.22 -3.53 3.88
N VAL A 33 -0.08 -3.40 2.58
CA VAL A 33 -0.87 -2.32 1.98
C VAL A 33 -1.88 -2.94 1.03
N ALA A 34 -3.16 -2.76 1.31
CA ALA A 34 -4.26 -3.21 0.46
C ALA A 34 -4.72 -2.08 -0.47
N ILE A 35 -4.87 -2.38 -1.75
CA ILE A 35 -5.23 -1.43 -2.81
C ILE A 35 -6.48 -1.92 -3.54
N ASN A 36 -7.42 -1.01 -3.79
CA ASN A 36 -8.57 -1.24 -4.66
C ASN A 36 -8.86 0.05 -5.45
N GLY A 37 -9.05 -0.06 -6.77
CA GLY A 37 -9.43 1.08 -7.61
C GLY A 37 -8.41 2.22 -7.58
N GLY A 38 -7.12 1.88 -7.48
CA GLY A 38 -6.02 2.84 -7.40
C GLY A 38 -5.92 3.59 -6.06
N LYS A 39 -6.62 3.15 -5.01
CA LYS A 39 -6.57 3.76 -3.68
C LYS A 39 -6.09 2.75 -2.64
N VAL A 40 -5.30 3.23 -1.68
CA VAL A 40 -5.01 2.48 -0.46
C VAL A 40 -6.28 2.41 0.38
N VAL A 41 -6.78 1.19 0.62
CA VAL A 41 -8.01 0.95 1.39
C VAL A 41 -7.73 0.47 2.81
N ALA A 42 -6.55 -0.11 3.05
CA ALA A 42 -6.08 -0.48 4.38
C ALA A 42 -4.55 -0.62 4.41
N THR A 43 -3.97 -0.46 5.60
CA THR A 43 -2.56 -0.74 5.90
C THR A 43 -2.48 -1.38 7.28
N GLY A 44 -1.58 -2.33 7.49
CA GLY A 44 -1.45 -2.98 8.79
C GLY A 44 -0.60 -4.24 8.75
N SER A 45 -0.80 -5.10 9.75
CA SER A 45 -0.29 -6.47 9.76
C SER A 45 -0.88 -7.30 8.62
N LEU A 46 -0.19 -8.38 8.22
CA LEU A 46 -0.73 -9.28 7.21
C LEU A 46 -2.05 -9.94 7.67
N GLU A 47 -2.16 -10.23 8.98
CA GLU A 47 -3.35 -10.86 9.57
C GLU A 47 -4.60 -9.97 9.40
N GLU A 48 -4.47 -8.66 9.63
CA GLU A 48 -5.55 -7.69 9.45
C GLU A 48 -6.06 -7.61 8.00
N MET A 49 -5.24 -8.00 7.01
CA MET A 49 -5.63 -7.98 5.60
C MET A 49 -6.38 -9.23 5.13
N THR A 50 -6.44 -10.29 5.94
CA THR A 50 -7.08 -11.57 5.57
C THR A 50 -8.52 -11.37 5.11
N GLY A 51 -9.27 -10.47 5.76
CA GLY A 51 -10.66 -10.16 5.41
C GLY A 51 -10.85 -9.38 4.11
N LEU A 52 -9.77 -8.86 3.52
CA LEU A 52 -9.77 -8.12 2.27
C LEU A 52 -9.32 -8.97 1.07
N LEU A 53 -8.80 -10.17 1.30
CA LEU A 53 -8.38 -11.08 0.23
C LEU A 53 -9.58 -11.68 -0.49
N GLY A 54 -9.59 -11.55 -1.82
CA GLY A 54 -10.52 -12.19 -2.74
C GLY A 54 -9.80 -13.14 -3.68
N ALA A 55 -10.57 -13.89 -4.48
CA ALA A 55 -10.02 -14.86 -5.43
C ALA A 55 -9.13 -14.21 -6.51
N GLU A 56 -9.39 -12.95 -6.84
CA GLU A 56 -8.68 -12.17 -7.85
C GLU A 56 -7.63 -11.23 -7.24
N THR A 57 -7.37 -11.30 -5.93
CA THR A 57 -6.38 -10.42 -5.30
C THR A 57 -4.98 -10.81 -5.76
N GLU A 58 -4.29 -9.89 -6.43
CA GLU A 58 -2.88 -10.03 -6.74
C GLU A 58 -2.06 -9.77 -5.47
N ILE A 59 -1.19 -10.72 -5.12
CA ILE A 59 -0.29 -10.56 -3.97
C ILE A 59 1.12 -10.28 -4.49
N ILE A 60 1.72 -9.18 -4.04
CA ILE A 60 3.07 -8.76 -4.42
C ILE A 60 3.93 -8.71 -3.16
N ASP A 61 5.04 -9.47 -3.19
CA ASP A 61 5.98 -9.54 -2.08
C ASP A 61 7.00 -8.39 -2.11
N VAL A 62 7.11 -7.69 -0.99
CA VAL A 62 8.26 -6.86 -0.65
C VAL A 62 9.30 -7.78 -0.03
N GLU A 63 10.12 -8.38 -0.90
CA GLU A 63 11.15 -9.36 -0.55
C GLU A 63 12.25 -8.76 0.34
N ASN A 64 12.99 -9.64 1.02
CA ASN A 64 14.13 -9.27 1.84
C ASN A 64 15.11 -8.31 1.13
N GLY A 65 15.51 -7.25 1.84
CA GLY A 65 16.38 -6.20 1.31
C GLY A 65 15.69 -5.15 0.44
N LYS A 66 14.39 -5.31 0.11
CA LYS A 66 13.60 -4.28 -0.57
C LYS A 66 12.88 -3.36 0.42
N LEU A 67 12.58 -2.15 -0.06
CA LEU A 67 11.83 -1.13 0.68
C LEU A 67 10.69 -0.61 -0.20
N LEU A 68 9.47 -0.63 0.33
CA LEU A 68 8.32 0.06 -0.22
C LEU A 68 8.15 1.40 0.52
N ILE A 69 7.99 2.48 -0.24
CA ILE A 69 7.72 3.84 0.25
C ILE A 69 6.56 4.47 -0.52
N PRO A 70 5.93 5.55 -0.01
CA PRO A 70 5.01 6.35 -0.81
C PRO A 70 5.71 6.87 -2.08
N GLY A 71 4.93 7.05 -3.14
CA GLY A 71 5.43 7.70 -4.35
C GLY A 71 6.03 9.07 -4.02
N ILE A 72 7.14 9.39 -4.67
CA ILE A 72 7.82 10.68 -4.48
C ILE A 72 6.94 11.77 -5.09
N ILE A 73 6.69 12.84 -4.30
CA ILE A 73 5.97 14.03 -4.76
C ILE A 73 6.98 15.16 -4.89
N ASP A 74 7.18 15.62 -6.13
CA ASP A 74 7.90 16.86 -6.40
C ASP A 74 6.90 18.02 -6.35
N ALA A 75 7.06 18.89 -5.36
CA ALA A 75 6.16 20.01 -5.11
C ALA A 75 6.46 21.24 -5.98
N HIS A 76 7.63 21.28 -6.62
CA HIS A 76 8.05 22.46 -7.37
C HIS A 76 9.04 22.10 -8.49
N LEU A 77 8.52 22.08 -9.71
CA LEU A 77 9.28 21.71 -10.90
C LEU A 77 8.94 22.64 -12.06
N HIS A 78 9.96 23.24 -12.68
CA HIS A 78 9.83 23.83 -14.01
C HIS A 78 10.13 22.79 -15.09
N ILE A 79 9.11 22.03 -15.51
CA ILE A 79 9.25 20.86 -16.41
C ILE A 79 10.02 21.18 -17.71
N VAL A 80 9.84 22.37 -18.28
CA VAL A 80 10.45 22.76 -19.58
C VAL A 80 11.88 23.29 -19.43
N MET A 81 12.28 23.74 -18.24
CA MET A 81 13.63 24.28 -17.98
C MET A 81 14.49 23.36 -17.10
N GLY A 82 13.90 22.26 -16.60
CA GLY A 82 14.56 21.27 -15.77
C GLY A 82 14.82 21.82 -14.37
N GLY A 83 13.81 21.78 -13.49
CA GLY A 83 13.94 22.18 -12.09
C GLY A 83 13.74 23.67 -11.89
#